data_AF-X1AM22-F1
#
_entry.id   AF-X1AM22-F1
#
_cell.length_a   1.000
_cell.length_b   1.000
_cell.length_c   1.000
_cell.angle_alpha   90.00
_cell.angle_beta   90.00
_cell.angle_gamma   90.00
#
_symmetry.space_group_name_H-M   'P 1'
#
loop_
_entity.id
_entity.type
_entity.pdbx_description
1 polymer ?
#
loop_
_entity_poly.entity_id
_entity_poly.type
_entity_poly.pdbx_seq_one_letter_code
_entity_poly.pdbx_strand_id
1 'polypeptide(L)'
;MCDIISLFLILEDWRYSLPNLINLAVELTNKEPKKDINRYEHVLVDEFQDISYQRLELIKCFVNENSNTKLFCVGDDWQSIYQFTGSDVRFFVNFKDYFPNPEITYLNSNYRSSQTIVGMSNELIANNKKQITKETRSTPSSNRIWI
;
A
#
# COMPACT_ATOMS: atom_id res chain seq x y z
N MET A 1 -1.13 23.48 -25.11
CA MET A 1 -1.44 24.66 -24.26
C MET A 1 -2.87 24.56 -23.68
N CYS A 2 -3.41 23.35 -23.50
CA CYS A 2 -4.76 23.13 -22.95
C CYS A 2 -4.76 22.41 -21.59
N ASP A 3 -3.61 21.99 -21.05
CA ASP A 3 -3.59 20.95 -20.01
C ASP A 3 -3.36 21.44 -18.58
N ILE A 4 -2.86 22.66 -18.39
CA ILE A 4 -2.61 23.21 -17.04
C ILE A 4 -3.77 24.05 -16.53
N ILE A 5 -4.42 24.82 -17.42
CA ILE A 5 -5.55 25.69 -17.06
C ILE A 5 -6.79 24.85 -16.68
N SER A 6 -7.01 23.70 -17.35
CA SER A 6 -8.11 22.79 -17.02
C SER A 6 -7.92 22.15 -15.64
N LEU A 7 -6.70 21.75 -15.27
CA LEU A 7 -6.41 21.16 -13.96
C LEU A 7 -6.50 22.19 -12.82
N PHE A 8 -6.10 23.45 -13.10
CA PHE A 8 -6.19 24.55 -12.14
C PHE A 8 -7.64 24.98 -11.87
N LEU A 9 -8.49 25.06 -12.91
CA LEU A 9 -9.93 25.32 -12.76
C LEU A 9 -10.70 24.18 -12.07
N ILE A 10 -10.19 22.95 -12.15
CA ILE A 10 -10.77 21.76 -11.49
C ILE A 10 -10.58 21.77 -9.97
N LEU A 11 -9.45 22.32 -9.49
CA LEU A 11 -9.13 22.37 -8.05
C LEU A 11 -9.82 23.53 -7.33
N GLU A 12 -10.10 24.64 -8.01
CA GLU A 12 -10.79 25.79 -7.39
C GLU A 12 -12.30 25.54 -7.14
N ASP A 13 -12.91 24.60 -7.85
CA ASP A 13 -14.38 24.44 -7.86
C ASP A 13 -14.92 23.37 -6.87
N TRP A 14 -14.06 22.74 -6.05
CA TRP A 14 -14.44 21.67 -5.08
C TRP A 14 -15.28 20.51 -5.64
N ARG A 15 -15.31 20.30 -6.97
CA ARG A 15 -16.24 19.37 -7.65
C ARG A 15 -15.90 17.89 -7.52
N TYR A 16 -14.71 17.55 -7.03
CA TYR A 16 -14.24 16.18 -7.02
C TYR A 16 -14.16 15.62 -5.60
N SER A 17 -14.91 14.55 -5.36
CA SER A 17 -14.70 13.73 -4.18
C SER A 17 -13.32 13.07 -4.22
N LEU A 18 -12.77 12.70 -3.06
CA LEU A 18 -11.47 12.04 -2.98
C LEU A 18 -11.37 10.79 -3.88
N PRO A 19 -12.38 9.89 -3.96
CA PRO A 19 -12.38 8.79 -4.93
C PRO A 19 -12.30 9.26 -6.39
N ASN A 20 -12.94 10.38 -6.74
CA ASN A 20 -12.91 10.90 -8.10
C ASN A 20 -11.53 11.41 -8.48
N LEU A 21 -10.76 11.98 -7.54
CA LEU A 21 -9.39 12.41 -7.81
C LEU A 21 -8.47 11.23 -8.17
N ILE A 22 -8.62 10.09 -7.48
CA ILE A 22 -7.85 8.88 -7.78
C ILE A 22 -8.23 8.34 -9.17
N ASN A 23 -9.52 8.25 -9.46
CA ASN A 23 -9.99 7.79 -10.78
C ASN A 23 -9.52 8.71 -11.90
N LEU A 24 -9.56 10.02 -11.69
CA LEU A 24 -9.07 10.99 -12.65
C LEU A 24 -7.56 10.86 -12.86
N ALA A 25 -6.78 10.65 -11.80
CA ALA A 25 -5.35 10.41 -11.93
C ALA A 25 -5.06 9.18 -12.78
N VAL A 26 -5.75 8.06 -12.52
CA VAL A 26 -5.64 6.83 -13.33
C VAL A 26 -5.98 7.10 -14.79
N GLU A 27 -7.06 7.82 -15.06
CA GLU A 27 -7.49 8.16 -16.42
C GLU A 27 -6.43 9.00 -17.16
N LEU A 28 -5.90 10.05 -16.51
CA LEU A 28 -4.89 10.92 -17.10
C LEU A 28 -3.58 10.17 -17.36
N THR A 29 -3.14 9.35 -16.40
CA THR A 29 -1.92 8.55 -16.55
C THR A 29 -2.04 7.53 -17.67
N ASN A 30 -3.21 6.93 -17.89
CA ASN A 30 -3.44 6.01 -19.01
C ASN A 30 -3.49 6.71 -20.38
N LYS A 31 -3.88 7.99 -20.44
CA LYS A 31 -3.89 8.77 -21.69
C LYS A 31 -2.49 9.18 -22.14
N GLU A 32 -1.63 9.61 -21.22
CA GLU A 32 -0.25 10.04 -21.53
C GLU A 32 0.82 9.39 -20.61
N PRO A 33 1.01 8.06 -20.69
CA PRO A 33 1.83 7.33 -19.72
C PRO A 33 3.31 7.79 -19.69
N LYS A 34 3.88 8.12 -20.84
CA LYS A 34 5.33 8.35 -20.97
C LYS A 34 5.86 9.62 -20.31
N LYS A 35 5.01 10.62 -20.05
CA LYS A 35 5.45 11.94 -19.57
C LYS A 35 5.51 12.02 -18.05
N ASP A 36 4.56 11.39 -17.36
CA ASP A 36 4.43 11.52 -15.91
C ASP A 36 4.99 10.33 -15.13
N ILE A 37 4.97 9.12 -15.70
CA ILE A 37 5.37 7.89 -15.00
C ILE A 37 6.89 7.74 -14.90
N ASN A 38 7.62 8.05 -15.97
CA ASN A 38 9.08 7.89 -16.04
C ASN A 38 9.86 8.90 -15.19
N ARG A 39 9.16 9.79 -14.48
CA ARG A 39 9.78 10.72 -13.53
C ARG A 39 10.14 10.05 -12.20
N TYR A 40 9.47 8.96 -11.86
CA TYR A 40 9.65 8.30 -10.57
C TYR A 40 10.42 6.99 -10.73
N GLU A 41 11.63 6.96 -10.20
CA GLU A 41 12.44 5.73 -10.17
C GLU A 41 11.94 4.73 -9.13
N HIS A 42 11.27 5.22 -8.07
CA HIS A 42 10.80 4.43 -6.95
C HIS A 42 9.40 4.86 -6.50
N VAL A 43 8.55 3.88 -6.22
CA VAL A 43 7.24 4.05 -5.59
C VAL A 43 7.22 3.27 -4.28
N LEU A 44 6.92 3.98 -3.20
CA LEU A 44 6.85 3.45 -1.84
C LEU A 44 5.38 3.46 -1.41
N VAL A 45 4.86 2.32 -0.98
CA VAL A 45 3.48 2.21 -0.49
C VAL A 45 3.52 1.63 0.92
N ASP A 46 3.10 2.45 1.89
CA ASP A 46 2.86 2.00 3.26
C ASP A 46 1.40 1.56 3.43
N GLU A 47 1.12 0.77 4.46
CA GLU A 47 -0.22 0.26 4.78
C GLU A 47 -0.93 -0.42 3.59
N PHE A 48 -0.19 -1.24 2.83
CA PHE A 48 -0.67 -1.85 1.58
C PHE A 48 -1.88 -2.76 1.79
N GLN A 49 -2.09 -3.31 3.00
CA GLN A 49 -3.27 -4.12 3.33
C GLN A 49 -4.59 -3.36 3.22
N ASP A 50 -4.57 -2.03 3.29
CA ASP A 50 -5.77 -1.19 3.32
C ASP A 50 -6.00 -0.40 2.02
N ILE A 51 -5.39 -0.84 0.91
CA ILE A 51 -5.63 -0.25 -0.39
C ILE A 51 -6.97 -0.71 -0.99
N SER A 52 -7.63 0.20 -1.69
CA SER A 52 -8.80 -0.10 -2.53
C SER A 52 -8.37 -0.46 -3.94
N TYR A 53 -9.31 -0.99 -4.74
CA TYR A 53 -9.05 -1.35 -6.13
C TYR A 53 -8.54 -0.16 -6.96
N GLN A 54 -9.11 1.03 -6.77
CA GLN A 54 -8.71 2.24 -7.51
C GLN A 54 -7.27 2.64 -7.20
N ARG A 55 -6.83 2.47 -5.94
CA ARG A 55 -5.44 2.74 -5.53
C ARG A 55 -4.49 1.70 -6.13
N LEU A 56 -4.89 0.43 -6.17
CA LEU A 56 -4.12 -0.61 -6.84
C LEU A 56 -3.90 -0.31 -8.32
N GLU A 57 -4.95 0.11 -9.02
CA GLU A 57 -4.86 0.49 -10.44
C GLU A 57 -3.92 1.69 -10.65
N LEU A 58 -4.00 2.69 -9.76
CA LEU A 58 -3.05 3.81 -9.80
C LEU A 58 -1.61 3.36 -9.62
N ILE A 59 -1.33 2.45 -8.67
CA ILE A 59 0.01 1.90 -8.48
C ILE A 59 0.48 1.18 -9.75
N LYS A 60 -0.37 0.34 -10.36
CA LYS A 60 -0.04 -0.37 -11.61
C LYS A 60 0.27 0.58 -12.76
N CYS A 61 -0.40 1.74 -12.83
CA CYS A 61 -0.03 2.76 -13.81
C CYS A 61 1.44 3.17 -13.66
N PHE A 62 1.97 3.31 -12.44
CA PHE A 62 3.37 3.69 -12.23
C PHE A 62 4.39 2.58 -12.54
N VAL A 63 4.04 1.31 -12.29
CA VAL A 63 4.99 0.17 -12.32
C VAL A 63 4.74 -0.79 -13.48
N ASN A 64 4.24 -0.26 -14.60
CA ASN A 64 3.94 -1.04 -15.79
C ASN A 64 5.23 -1.43 -16.57
N GLU A 65 5.09 -2.34 -17.53
CA GLU A 65 6.21 -2.91 -18.32
C GLU A 65 7.07 -1.86 -19.07
N ASN A 66 6.55 -0.65 -19.30
CA ASN A 66 7.27 0.42 -19.99
C ASN A 66 7.99 1.39 -19.04
N SER A 67 7.89 1.20 -17.72
CA SER A 67 8.60 2.01 -16.74
C SER A 67 9.76 1.25 -16.10
N ASN A 68 10.81 1.98 -15.72
CA ASN A 68 11.91 1.44 -14.90
C ASN A 68 11.64 1.64 -13.39
N THR A 69 10.39 1.93 -13.03
CA THR A 69 9.99 2.28 -11.66
C THR A 69 9.97 1.04 -10.78
N LYS A 70 10.69 1.08 -9.65
CA LYS A 70 10.69 0.01 -8.66
C LYS A 70 9.60 0.23 -7.62
N LEU A 71 8.81 -0.81 -7.35
CA LEU A 71 7.80 -0.82 -6.31
C LEU A 71 8.37 -1.38 -5.00
N PHE A 72 8.13 -0.70 -3.90
CA PHE A 72 8.38 -1.21 -2.54
C PHE A 72 7.14 -0.99 -1.69
N CYS A 73 6.60 -2.07 -1.14
CA CYS A 73 5.38 -2.05 -0.35
C CYS A 73 5.62 -2.60 1.05
N VAL A 74 4.97 -2.00 2.04
CA VAL A 74 4.93 -2.47 3.42
C VAL A 74 3.46 -2.64 3.80
N GLY A 75 3.17 -3.68 4.59
CA GLY A 75 1.84 -3.90 5.12
C GLY A 75 1.75 -5.10 6.04
N ASP A 76 0.59 -5.24 6.68
CA ASP A 76 0.28 -6.31 7.62
C ASP A 76 -1.19 -6.73 7.51
N ASP A 77 -1.45 -7.97 7.08
CA ASP A 77 -2.81 -8.51 6.98
C ASP A 77 -3.55 -8.57 8.32
N TRP A 78 -2.84 -8.67 9.44
CA TRP A 78 -3.42 -8.65 10.79
C TRP A 78 -3.93 -7.27 11.18
N GLN A 79 -3.51 -6.22 10.46
CA GLN A 79 -3.89 -4.83 10.70
C GLN A 79 -4.91 -4.30 9.69
N SER A 80 -5.40 -5.14 8.76
CA SER A 80 -6.42 -4.71 7.81
C SER A 80 -7.76 -4.51 8.49
N ILE A 81 -8.16 -3.24 8.63
CA ILE A 81 -9.42 -2.86 9.28
C ILE A 81 -10.33 -2.03 8.37
N TYR A 82 -9.87 -1.57 7.21
CA TYR A 82 -10.62 -0.66 6.34
C TYR A 82 -11.54 -1.34 5.32
N GLN A 83 -11.76 -2.65 5.42
CA GLN A 83 -12.54 -3.41 4.43
C GLN A 83 -13.97 -2.86 4.25
N PHE A 84 -14.58 -2.34 5.32
CA PHE A 84 -15.91 -1.73 5.28
C PHE A 84 -15.98 -0.44 4.44
N THR A 85 -14.83 0.19 4.16
CA THR A 85 -14.72 1.37 3.27
C THR A 85 -14.26 1.01 1.86
N GLY A 86 -14.14 -0.28 1.54
CA GLY A 86 -13.78 -0.77 0.22
C GLY A 86 -12.29 -1.07 0.02
N SER A 87 -11.50 -1.16 1.09
CA SER A 87 -10.18 -1.80 0.99
C SER A 87 -10.31 -3.31 0.82
N ASP A 88 -9.28 -3.92 0.25
CA ASP A 88 -9.27 -5.36 0.03
C ASP A 88 -7.90 -5.97 0.35
N VAL A 89 -7.83 -6.60 1.52
CA VAL A 89 -6.63 -7.30 2.01
C VAL A 89 -6.14 -8.39 1.05
N ARG A 90 -6.99 -8.89 0.14
CA ARG A 90 -6.57 -9.87 -0.89
C ARG A 90 -5.48 -9.32 -1.79
N PHE A 91 -5.42 -8.01 -2.02
CA PHE A 91 -4.34 -7.39 -2.79
C PHE A 91 -2.98 -7.57 -2.11
N PHE A 92 -2.94 -7.51 -0.78
CA PHE A 92 -1.75 -7.78 0.00
C PHE A 92 -1.43 -9.28 0.06
N VAL A 93 -2.42 -10.12 0.39
CA VAL A 93 -2.23 -11.58 0.53
C VAL A 93 -1.79 -12.22 -0.79
N ASN A 94 -2.34 -11.76 -1.91
CA ASN A 94 -2.06 -12.27 -3.25
C ASN A 94 -1.16 -11.32 -4.05
N PHE A 95 -0.25 -10.60 -3.40
CA PHE A 95 0.59 -9.57 -4.02
C PHE A 95 1.24 -10.02 -5.34
N LYS A 96 1.77 -11.25 -5.37
CA LYS A 96 2.43 -11.87 -6.54
C LYS A 96 1.54 -12.00 -7.78
N ASP A 97 0.21 -12.03 -7.60
CA ASP A 97 -0.75 -12.13 -8.70
C ASP A 97 -0.93 -10.77 -9.40
N TYR A 98 -0.58 -9.68 -8.71
CA TYR A 98 -0.66 -8.30 -9.22
C TYR A 98 0.70 -7.74 -9.65
N PHE A 99 1.78 -8.16 -8.98
CA PHE A 99 3.15 -7.75 -9.26
C PHE A 99 4.06 -8.98 -9.30
N PRO A 100 4.43 -9.48 -10.49
CA PRO A 100 5.20 -10.71 -10.63
C PRO A 100 6.65 -10.56 -10.16
N ASN A 101 7.24 -11.67 -9.70
CA ASN A 101 8.62 -11.77 -9.19
C ASN A 101 8.97 -10.83 -8.01
N PRO A 102 8.13 -10.74 -6.95
CA PRO A 102 8.44 -9.90 -5.81
C PRO A 102 9.53 -10.54 -4.93
N GLU A 103 10.43 -9.71 -4.40
CA GLU A 103 11.23 -10.08 -3.24
C GLU A 103 10.40 -9.84 -1.98
N ILE A 104 10.20 -10.89 -1.16
CA ILE A 104 9.38 -10.82 0.05
C ILE A 104 10.28 -10.97 1.27
N THR A 105 10.21 -10.00 2.18
CA THR A 105 10.93 -10.03 3.47
C THR A 105 9.92 -9.96 4.61
N TYR A 106 9.99 -10.92 5.55
CA TYR A 106 9.12 -10.96 6.72
C TYR A 106 9.81 -10.35 7.94
N LEU A 107 9.15 -9.38 8.59
CA LEU A 107 9.62 -8.73 9.80
C LEU A 107 8.85 -9.26 11.02
N ASN A 108 9.34 -10.37 11.58
CA ASN A 108 8.66 -11.06 12.70
C ASN A 108 9.10 -10.54 14.10
N SER A 109 9.98 -9.54 14.15
CA SER A 109 10.49 -8.97 15.39
C SER A 109 9.69 -7.72 15.76
N ASN A 110 9.02 -7.77 16.92
CA ASN A 110 8.34 -6.62 17.48
C ASN A 110 9.27 -5.88 18.45
N TYR A 111 9.51 -4.61 18.15
CA TYR A 111 10.35 -3.71 18.96
C TYR A 111 9.53 -2.73 19.81
N ARG A 112 8.20 -2.73 19.66
CA ARG A 112 7.30 -1.75 20.29
C ARG A 112 6.76 -2.22 21.63
N SER A 113 6.43 -3.51 21.74
CA SER A 113 5.61 -4.07 22.81
C SER A 113 6.33 -5.19 23.56
N SER A 114 6.00 -5.32 24.85
CA SER A 114 6.56 -6.36 25.70
C SER A 114 6.11 -7.77 25.27
N GLN A 115 6.86 -8.78 25.70
CA GLN A 115 6.54 -10.18 25.41
C GLN A 115 5.11 -10.56 25.84
N THR A 116 4.61 -10.02 26.96
CA THR A 116 3.24 -10.27 27.42
C THR A 116 2.21 -9.76 26.42
N ILE A 117 2.37 -8.52 25.93
CA ILE A 117 1.43 -7.93 24.97
C ILE A 117 1.49 -8.69 23.64
N VAL A 118 2.70 -8.95 23.13
CA VAL A 118 2.89 -9.67 21.86
C VAL A 118 2.31 -11.08 21.94
N GLY A 119 2.53 -11.79 23.05
CA GLY A 119 1.97 -13.12 23.28
C GLY A 119 0.44 -13.14 23.24
N MET A 120 -0.21 -12.23 23.96
CA MET A 120 -1.67 -12.11 23.95
C MET A 120 -2.22 -11.75 22.56
N SER A 121 -1.54 -10.86 21.83
CA SER A 121 -1.93 -10.51 20.45
C SER A 121 -1.83 -11.70 19.50
N ASN A 122 -0.77 -12.51 19.61
CA ASN A 122 -0.60 -13.73 18.81
C ASN A 122 -1.71 -14.77 19.10
N GLU A 123 -2.06 -14.96 20.38
CA GLU A 123 -3.16 -15.87 20.75
C GLU A 123 -4.50 -15.39 20.21
N LEU A 124 -4.77 -14.09 20.26
CA LEU A 124 -5.99 -13.50 19.73
C LEU A 124 -6.10 -13.72 18.22
N ILE A 125 -5.06 -13.33 17.47
CA ILE A 125 -5.09 -13.38 16.00
C ILE A 125 -5.10 -14.82 15.46
N ALA A 126 -4.57 -15.80 16.20
CA ALA A 126 -4.60 -17.21 15.81
C ALA A 126 -6.01 -17.76 15.57
N ASN A 127 -7.04 -17.11 16.13
CA ASN A 127 -8.44 -17.47 15.90
C ASN A 127 -8.96 -17.10 14.49
N ASN A 128 -8.26 -16.23 13.75
CA ASN A 128 -8.64 -15.84 12.40
C ASN A 128 -8.39 -16.97 11.39
N LYS A 129 -9.44 -17.38 10.68
CA LYS A 129 -9.36 -18.48 9.69
C LYS A 129 -8.69 -18.07 8.37
N LYS A 130 -8.72 -16.78 8.03
CA LYS A 130 -8.21 -16.24 6.77
C LYS A 130 -7.14 -15.21 7.06
N GLN A 131 -5.91 -15.67 7.23
CA GLN A 131 -4.75 -14.85 7.53
C GLN A 131 -3.50 -15.50 6.94
N ILE A 132 -2.45 -14.70 6.75
CA ILE A 132 -1.10 -15.20 6.57
C ILE A 132 -0.65 -15.72 7.93
N THR A 133 -0.31 -17.01 8.00
CA THR A 133 0.21 -17.60 9.23
C THR A 133 1.62 -17.10 9.47
N LYS A 134 1.79 -16.35 10.56
CA LYS A 134 3.09 -15.83 11.01
C LYS A 134 3.12 -15.76 12.52
N GLU A 135 4.32 -15.65 13.08
CA GLU A 135 4.52 -15.56 14.52
C GLU A 135 5.39 -14.33 14.81
N THR A 136 4.87 -13.43 15.65
CA THR A 136 5.59 -12.22 16.06
C THR A 136 6.28 -12.46 17.41
N ARG A 137 7.56 -12.09 17.53
CA ARG A 137 8.34 -12.24 18.76
C ARG A 137 8.76 -10.88 19.30
N SER A 138 8.57 -10.65 20.60
CA SER A 138 9.08 -9.42 21.23
C SER A 138 10.60 -9.50 21.29
N THR A 139 11.26 -8.43 20.86
CA THR A 139 12.71 -8.30 21.05
C THR A 139 12.96 -7.71 22.44
N PRO A 140 13.82 -8.33 23.28
CA PRO A 140 14.19 -7.73 24.55
C PRO A 140 14.73 -6.33 24.32
N SER A 141 14.28 -5.37 25.12
CA SER A 141 14.79 -4.00 25.14
C SER A 141 16.25 -3.99 25.64
N SER A 142 17.19 -4.44 24.82
CA SER A 142 18.57 -3.95 24.94
C SER A 142 18.50 -2.47 24.64
N ASN A 143 18.98 -1.60 25.54
CA ASN A 143 19.15 -0.14 25.40
C ASN A 143 19.41 0.33 23.95
N ARG A 144 18.37 0.45 23.14
CA ARG A 144 18.43 0.95 21.77
C ARG A 144 17.38 2.03 21.68
N ILE A 145 17.86 3.25 21.89
CA ILE A 145 17.17 4.46 21.47
C ILE A 145 17.23 4.44 19.94
N TRP A 146 16.07 4.34 19.30
CA TRP A 146 15.96 4.52 17.86
C TRP A 146 15.60 5.99 17.63
N ILE A 147 16.47 6.72 16.93
CA ILE A 147 16.33 8.13 16.55
C ILE A 147 15.30 8.24 15.43
#